data_AF-A0A3A0A7M5-F1
#
_entry.id   AF-A0A3A0A7M5-F1
#
_cell.length_a   1.000
_cell.length_b   1.000
_cell.length_c   1.000
_cell.angle_alpha   90.00
_cell.angle_beta   90.00
_cell.angle_gamma   90.00
#
_symmetry.space_group_name_H-M   'P 1'
#
loop_
_entity.id
_entity.type
_entity.pdbx_description
1 polymer ?
#
loop_
_entity_poly.entity_id
_entity_poly.type
_entity_poly.pdbx_seq_one_letter_code
_entity_poly.pdbx_strand_id
1 'polypeptide(L)' 'MAGKIRVVIVDDVAESRENVERLLRFEPDIEIIGHAARGQEAIDLALAREPDVMLM' A
#
# COMPACT_ATOMS: atom_id res chain seq x y z
N MET A 1 8.22 -18.70 -10.08
CA MET A 1 7.01 -18.19 -9.40
C MET A 1 7.21 -16.70 -9.24
N ALA A 2 6.35 -15.86 -9.79
CA ALA A 2 6.40 -14.43 -9.49
C ALA A 2 5.95 -14.23 -8.03
N GLY A 3 6.66 -13.40 -7.26
CA GLY A 3 6.28 -13.07 -5.88
C GLY A 3 4.98 -12.26 -5.84
N LYS A 4 4.42 -12.07 -4.64
CA LYS A 4 3.29 -11.15 -4.45
C LYS A 4 3.71 -9.72 -4.80
N ILE A 5 2.78 -8.95 -5.38
CA ILE A 5 2.89 -7.51 -5.61
C ILE A 5 2.71 -6.80 -4.27
N ARG A 6 3.76 -6.12 -3.84
CA ARG A 6 3.83 -5.44 -2.54
C ARG A 6 3.38 -4.00 -2.70
N VAL A 7 2.29 -3.64 -2.05
CA VAL A 7 1.61 -2.35 -2.24
C VAL A 7 1.64 -1.54 -0.95
N VAL A 8 1.86 -0.24 -1.07
CA VAL A 8 1.62 0.75 -0.01
C VAL A 8 0.45 1.64 -0.43
N ILE A 9 -0.51 1.84 0.46
CA ILE A 9 -1.68 2.71 0.23
C ILE A 9 -1.42 4.07 0.88
N VAL A 10 -1.54 5.14 0.11
CA VAL A 10 -1.30 6.54 0.53
C VAL A 10 -2.58 7.33 0.28
N ASP A 11 -3.23 7.79 1.34
CA ASP A 11 -4.45 8.62 1.25
C ASP A 11 -4.59 9.37 2.58
N ASP A 12 -5.03 10.63 2.58
CA ASP A 12 -5.18 11.42 3.81
C ASP A 12 -6.46 11.08 4.61
N VAL A 13 -7.36 10.31 4.01
CA VAL A 13 -8.60 9.80 4.61
C VAL A 13 -8.43 8.35 5.03
N ALA A 14 -8.56 8.10 6.35
CA ALA A 14 -8.39 6.75 6.90
C ALA A 14 -9.40 5.73 6.35
N GLU A 15 -10.67 6.15 6.17
CA GLU A 15 -11.73 5.31 5.61
C GLU A 15 -11.42 4.88 4.17
N SER A 16 -10.87 5.78 3.35
CA SER A 16 -10.44 5.46 1.99
C SER A 16 -9.38 4.36 1.98
N ARG A 17 -8.36 4.46 2.86
CA ARG A 17 -7.32 3.43 2.98
C ARG A 17 -7.89 2.06 3.36
N GLU A 18 -8.78 2.03 4.35
CA GLU A 18 -9.44 0.79 4.78
C GLU A 18 -10.29 0.18 3.67
N ASN A 19 -11.01 1.01 2.91
CA ASN A 19 -11.84 0.54 1.80
C ASN A 19 -10.99 -0.04 0.67
N VAL A 20 -9.88 0.62 0.30
CA VAL A 20 -8.94 0.11 -0.69
C VAL A 20 -8.30 -1.20 -0.22
N GLU A 21 -7.86 -1.28 1.05
CA GLU A 21 -7.32 -2.53 1.61
C GLU A 21 -8.35 -3.67 1.53
N ARG A 22 -9.62 -3.41 1.86
CA ARG A 22 -10.70 -4.40 1.77
C ARG A 22 -10.96 -4.85 0.34
N LEU A 23 -10.89 -3.95 -0.64
CA LEU A 23 -11.05 -4.29 -2.05
C LEU A 23 -9.91 -5.19 -2.54
N LEU A 24 -8.66 -4.86 -2.18
CA LEU A 24 -7.47 -5.60 -2.61
C LEU A 24 -7.23 -6.90 -1.82
N ARG A 25 -7.87 -7.08 -0.66
CA ARG A 25 -7.70 -8.27 0.19
C ARG A 25 -8.06 -9.59 -0.52
N PHE A 26 -8.93 -9.55 -1.53
CA PHE A 26 -9.35 -10.73 -2.27
C PHE A 26 -8.40 -11.14 -3.39
N GLU A 27 -7.44 -10.27 -3.74
CA GLU A 27 -6.46 -10.56 -4.78
C GLU A 27 -5.30 -11.39 -4.22
N PRO A 28 -5.12 -12.65 -4.66
CA PRO A 28 -4.16 -13.58 -4.06
C PRO A 28 -2.70 -13.22 -4.34
N ASP A 29 -2.47 -12.39 -5.35
CA ASP A 29 -1.18 -11.89 -5.79
C ASP A 29 -0.81 -10.53 -5.17
N ILE A 30 -1.68 -9.91 -4.37
CA ILE A 30 -1.41 -8.62 -3.72
C ILE A 30 -1.10 -8.80 -2.23
N GLU A 31 -0.13 -8.03 -1.75
CA GLU A 31 0.21 -7.89 -0.33
C GLU A 31 0.30 -6.41 0.05
N ILE A 32 -0.56 -5.95 0.95
CA ILE A 32 -0.46 -4.60 1.50
C ILE A 32 0.62 -4.60 2.58
N ILE A 33 1.71 -3.87 2.32
CA ILE A 33 2.89 -3.84 3.21
C ILE A 33 3.01 -2.54 4.01
N GLY A 34 2.09 -1.60 3.83
CA GLY A 34 2.08 -0.34 4.57
C GLY A 34 0.96 0.62 4.19
N HIS A 35 0.76 1.60 5.07
CA HIS A 35 -0.19 2.69 4.88
C HIS A 35 0.49 4.01 5.23
N ALA A 36 0.22 5.06 4.47
CA ALA A 36 0.64 6.42 4.78
C ALA A 36 -0.53 7.40 4.67
N ALA A 37 -0.56 8.39 5.55
CA ALA A 37 -1.55 9.47 5.51
C ALA A 37 -1.03 10.72 4.77
N ARG A 38 0.29 10.80 4.52
CA ARG A 38 0.95 11.98 3.95
C ARG A 38 2.14 11.59 3.10
N GLY A 39 2.57 12.51 2.23
CA GLY A 39 3.69 12.29 1.32
C GLY A 39 5.01 11.92 2.00
N GLN A 40 5.34 12.54 3.14
CA GLN A 40 6.60 12.22 3.85
C GLN A 40 6.60 10.78 4.38
N GLU A 41 5.50 10.34 5.00
CA GLU A 41 5.35 8.95 5.46
C GLU A 41 5.44 7.96 4.28
N ALA A 42 4.87 8.32 3.13
CA ALA A 42 4.95 7.51 1.92
C ALA A 42 6.38 7.38 1.38
N ILE A 43 7.16 8.47 1.40
CA ILE A 43 8.58 8.47 1.02
C ILE A 43 9.39 7.60 1.98
N ASP A 44 9.17 7.76 3.29
CA ASP A 44 9.87 6.98 4.31
C ASP A 44 9.57 5.48 4.17
N LEU A 45 8.31 5.12 3.89
CA LEU A 45 7.90 3.74 3.61
C LEU A 45 8.49 3.21 2.31
N ALA A 46 8.53 4.02 1.25
CA ALA A 46 9.11 3.61 -0.03
C ALA A 46 10.60 3.24 0.13
N LEU A 47 11.36 4.06 0.86
CA LEU A 47 12.78 3.82 1.14
C LEU A 47 13.01 2.64 2.09
N ALA A 48 12.16 2.49 3.11
CA ALA A 48 12.33 1.43 4.11
C ALA A 48 11.85 0.06 3.65
N ARG A 49 10.91 0.01 2.70
CA ARG A 49 10.21 -1.22 2.33
C ARG A 49 10.34 -1.61 0.86
N GLU A 50 10.77 -0.72 -0.02
CA GLU A 50 10.90 -0.99 -1.46
C GLU A 50 9.63 -1.67 -2.06
N PRO A 51 8.45 -1.05 -1.97
CA PRO A 51 7.23 -1.59 -2.55
C PRO A 51 7.31 -1.65 -4.07
N ASP A 52 6.54 -2.56 -4.67
CA ASP A 52 6.38 -2.65 -6.12
C ASP A 52 5.45 -1.55 -6.65
N VAL A 53 4.45 -1.15 -5.85
CA VAL A 53 3.45 -0.14 -6.21
C VAL A 53 3.16 0.78 -5.02
N MET A 54 3.13 2.09 -5.30
CA MET A 54 2.56 3.11 -4.43
C MET A 54 1.17 3.48 -4.96
N LEU A 55 0.12 3.21 -4.21
CA LEU A 55 -1.25 3.59 -4.55
C LEU A 55 -1.56 4.93 -3.88
N MET A 56 -1.82 5.97 -4.67
CA MET A 56 -1.98 7.37 -4.24
C MET A 56 -3.41 7.89 -4.41
#